data_AF-A0A949J8U5-F1
#
_entry.id   AF-A0A949J8U5-F1
#
_cell.length_a   1.000
_cell.length_b   1.000
_cell.length_c   1.000
_cell.angle_alpha   90.00
_cell.angle_beta   90.00
_cell.angle_gamma   90.00
#
_symmetry.space_group_name_H-M   'P 1'
#
loop_
_entity.id
_entity.type
_entity.pdbx_description
1 polymer ?
#
loop_
_entity_poly.entity_id
_entity_poly.type
_entity_poly.pdbx_seq_one_letter_code
_entity_poly.pdbx_strand_id
1 'polypeptide(L)'
;GDVRNEAGAPTLVWTINSLAVGSTTLTFQAVVLSSGNYKNTAQVTASDQYDPDSTPNNDDGDQSEDDEHFMVVIPQQTDIHPAIVVDKTAWPSVVTTGTLVNFRLTITNTGDVLLNPVNVVDNLPSGLTYANVASILPDLVTNNPDGTTTLVWVNIGPLNIGESKTILFGAVFNGTESSARNVAIVTGTPPYGPPVSHEDSAVVMKQPGTPYQPPESLQPLAHYVATSCDDEVNNLLNPIESANLDIQCDRGAQCCQAFQELVDELMRLVKEKNLDIQYPEKWKRVQELVPFAQECCLNIDYYYKTGNYVASIYWSNQRNQAYTELVTLLMEMLGIES
;
A
#
# COMPACT_ATOMS: atom_id res chain seq x y z
N GLY A 1 -50.18 -14.38 2.42
CA GLY A 1 -51.03 -15.54 2.15
C GLY A 1 -51.87 -15.86 3.37
N ASP A 2 -52.99 -16.51 3.14
CA ASP A 2 -53.77 -17.16 4.19
C ASP A 2 -52.99 -18.33 4.80
N VAL A 3 -52.10 -18.95 4.01
CA VAL A 3 -51.17 -19.98 4.46
C VAL A 3 -49.75 -19.61 4.04
N ARG A 4 -48.79 -19.91 4.92
CA ARG A 4 -47.35 -19.76 4.72
C ARG A 4 -46.67 -21.09 5.06
N ASN A 5 -45.79 -21.55 4.17
CA ASN A 5 -44.96 -22.73 4.42
C ASN A 5 -43.48 -22.36 4.29
N GLU A 6 -42.69 -22.69 5.32
CA GLU A 6 -41.25 -22.43 5.40
C GLU A 6 -40.41 -23.70 5.21
N ALA A 7 -41.04 -24.85 4.95
CA ALA A 7 -40.33 -26.09 4.68
C ALA A 7 -39.77 -26.06 3.25
N GLY A 8 -38.50 -25.69 3.10
CA GLY A 8 -37.83 -25.57 1.82
C GLY A 8 -37.92 -24.16 1.25
N ALA A 9 -38.19 -24.03 -0.06
CA ALA A 9 -38.46 -22.74 -0.67
C ALA A 9 -39.77 -22.18 -0.08
N PRO A 10 -39.77 -20.97 0.53
CA PRO A 10 -40.97 -20.44 1.17
C PRO A 10 -42.12 -20.28 0.18
N THR A 11 -43.33 -20.69 0.56
CA THR A 11 -44.53 -20.51 -0.25
C THR A 11 -45.60 -19.71 0.49
N LEU A 12 -46.35 -18.91 -0.28
CA LEU A 12 -47.52 -18.17 0.18
C LEU A 12 -48.73 -18.61 -0.65
N VAL A 13 -49.81 -19.02 0.04
CA VAL A 13 -51.08 -19.41 -0.61
C VAL A 13 -52.15 -18.40 -0.22
N TRP A 14 -52.98 -18.00 -1.17
CA TRP A 14 -54.15 -17.13 -0.95
C TRP A 14 -55.40 -17.81 -1.52
N THR A 15 -56.52 -17.66 -0.82
CA THR A 15 -57.83 -18.13 -1.26
C THR A 15 -58.71 -16.92 -1.59
N ILE A 16 -59.10 -16.80 -2.86
CA ILE A 16 -60.04 -15.76 -3.31
C ILE A 16 -61.44 -16.38 -3.34
N ASN A 17 -62.24 -16.13 -2.30
CA ASN A 17 -63.56 -16.76 -2.14
C ASN A 17 -64.57 -16.36 -3.22
N SER A 18 -64.43 -15.15 -3.78
CA SER A 18 -65.25 -14.66 -4.87
C SER A 18 -64.54 -13.53 -5.58
N LEU A 19 -64.46 -13.59 -6.90
CA LEU A 19 -63.95 -12.52 -7.75
C LEU A 19 -65.05 -12.09 -8.72
N ALA A 20 -65.49 -10.84 -8.65
CA ALA A 20 -66.38 -10.27 -9.66
C ALA A 20 -65.60 -10.04 -10.97
N VAL A 21 -66.30 -9.85 -12.09
CA VAL A 21 -65.67 -9.51 -13.38
C VAL A 21 -64.70 -8.35 -13.20
N GLY A 22 -63.43 -8.56 -13.57
CA GLY A 22 -62.35 -7.62 -13.36
C GLY A 22 -61.12 -8.30 -12.76
N SER A 23 -60.38 -7.55 -11.93
CA SER A 23 -59.15 -8.02 -11.31
C SER A 23 -59.10 -7.73 -9.81
N THR A 24 -58.24 -8.47 -9.11
CA THR A 24 -57.85 -8.21 -7.72
C THR A 24 -56.33 -8.20 -7.62
N THR A 25 -55.78 -7.52 -6.62
CA THR A 25 -54.33 -7.43 -6.41
C THR A 25 -53.97 -8.01 -5.06
N LEU A 26 -53.02 -8.94 -5.06
CA LEU A 26 -52.40 -9.49 -3.86
C LEU A 26 -51.00 -8.89 -3.73
N THR A 27 -50.66 -8.43 -2.53
CA THR A 27 -49.33 -7.90 -2.22
C THR A 27 -48.72 -8.63 -1.05
N PHE A 28 -47.39 -8.75 -1.07
CA PHE A 28 -46.59 -9.25 0.03
C PHE A 28 -45.24 -8.53 0.07
N GLN A 29 -44.55 -8.65 1.19
CA GLN A 29 -43.19 -8.13 1.36
C GLN A 29 -42.24 -9.30 1.57
N ALA A 30 -41.08 -9.20 0.95
CA ALA A 30 -39.97 -10.11 1.13
C ALA A 30 -38.67 -9.30 1.30
N VAL A 31 -37.72 -9.87 2.04
CA VAL A 31 -36.38 -9.29 2.21
C VAL A 31 -35.44 -10.02 1.27
N VAL A 32 -34.85 -9.29 0.33
CA VAL A 32 -33.79 -9.79 -0.54
C VAL A 32 -32.52 -9.92 0.28
N LEU A 33 -31.84 -11.07 0.25
CA LEU A 33 -30.54 -11.22 0.90
C LEU A 33 -29.42 -10.68 -0.01
N SER A 34 -28.27 -10.38 0.58
CA SER A 34 -27.14 -9.67 -0.06
C SER A 34 -26.48 -10.39 -1.24
N SER A 35 -26.81 -11.67 -1.47
CA SER A 35 -26.24 -12.46 -2.55
C SER A 35 -27.26 -13.43 -3.15
N GLY A 36 -27.10 -13.76 -4.42
CA GLY A 36 -27.92 -14.73 -5.14
C GLY A 36 -28.98 -14.07 -6.04
N ASN A 37 -29.48 -14.85 -7.00
CA ASN A 37 -30.59 -14.45 -7.86
C ASN A 37 -31.88 -15.04 -7.30
N TYR A 38 -32.89 -14.22 -7.08
CA TYR A 38 -34.16 -14.65 -6.49
C TYR A 38 -35.23 -14.70 -7.57
N LYS A 39 -35.64 -15.92 -7.97
CA LYS A 39 -36.82 -16.15 -8.81
C LYS A 39 -38.02 -16.39 -7.90
N ASN A 40 -39.04 -15.54 -8.01
CA ASN A 40 -40.33 -15.76 -7.36
C ASN A 40 -41.36 -16.10 -8.43
N THR A 41 -41.99 -17.26 -8.32
CA THR A 41 -43.04 -17.72 -9.24
C THR A 41 -44.40 -17.69 -8.53
N ALA A 42 -45.44 -17.30 -9.28
CA ALA A 42 -46.83 -17.36 -8.89
C ALA A 42 -47.61 -18.16 -9.94
N GLN A 43 -48.58 -18.94 -9.49
CA GLN A 43 -49.48 -19.74 -10.33
C GLN A 43 -50.86 -19.83 -9.68
N VAL A 44 -51.90 -20.08 -10.48
CA VAL A 44 -53.22 -20.46 -9.97
C VAL A 44 -53.24 -21.97 -9.73
N THR A 45 -53.40 -22.37 -8.47
CA THR A 45 -53.37 -23.80 -8.10
C THR A 45 -54.73 -24.48 -8.14
N ALA A 46 -55.82 -23.71 -8.20
CA ALA A 46 -57.19 -24.20 -8.34
C ALA A 46 -58.12 -23.10 -8.83
N SER A 47 -59.06 -23.46 -9.71
CA SER A 47 -60.17 -22.62 -10.17
C SER A 47 -61.43 -23.47 -10.27
N ASP A 48 -62.59 -22.89 -9.96
CA ASP A 48 -63.90 -23.52 -10.16
C ASP A 48 -64.57 -23.08 -11.48
N GLN A 49 -63.94 -22.16 -12.21
CA GLN A 49 -64.34 -21.72 -13.54
C GLN A 49 -63.52 -22.44 -14.61
N TYR A 50 -64.18 -22.81 -15.71
CA TYR A 50 -63.49 -23.39 -16.86
C TYR A 50 -62.67 -22.33 -17.58
N ASP A 51 -61.41 -22.64 -17.80
CA ASP A 51 -60.47 -21.86 -18.59
C ASP A 51 -60.10 -22.66 -19.86
N PRO A 52 -60.36 -22.15 -21.08
CA PRO A 52 -60.08 -22.89 -22.32
C PRO A 52 -58.59 -23.11 -22.63
N ASP A 53 -57.69 -22.28 -22.11
CA ASP A 53 -56.28 -22.22 -22.51
C ASP A 53 -55.27 -22.31 -21.36
N SER A 54 -55.73 -22.46 -20.11
CA SER A 54 -54.87 -22.68 -18.94
C SER A 54 -55.35 -23.84 -18.05
N THR A 55 -54.43 -24.53 -17.38
CA THR A 55 -54.72 -25.68 -16.51
C THR A 55 -54.17 -25.44 -15.10
N PRO A 56 -55.00 -25.38 -14.05
CA PRO A 56 -54.49 -25.09 -12.71
C PRO A 56 -53.44 -26.10 -12.20
N ASN A 57 -52.43 -25.59 -11.48
CA ASN A 57 -51.38 -26.37 -10.81
C ASN A 57 -50.49 -27.23 -11.73
N ASN A 58 -50.07 -26.69 -12.88
CA ASN A 58 -49.23 -27.39 -13.86
C ASN A 58 -47.88 -26.73 -14.18
N ASP A 59 -47.49 -25.65 -13.50
CA ASP A 59 -46.21 -24.95 -13.70
C ASP A 59 -45.01 -25.87 -13.81
N ASP A 60 -44.44 -25.92 -15.02
CA ASP A 60 -43.23 -26.67 -15.35
C ASP A 60 -41.98 -25.76 -15.42
N GLY A 61 -42.16 -24.47 -15.15
CA GLY A 61 -41.12 -23.46 -15.10
C GLY A 61 -40.90 -22.66 -16.40
N ASP A 62 -41.67 -22.92 -17.46
CA ASP A 62 -41.60 -22.18 -18.73
C ASP A 62 -42.51 -20.94 -18.80
N GLN A 63 -43.53 -20.86 -17.92
CA GLN A 63 -44.58 -19.83 -17.87
C GLN A 63 -45.25 -19.54 -19.21
N SER A 64 -45.63 -20.61 -19.91
CA SER A 64 -46.35 -20.53 -21.18
C SER A 64 -47.85 -20.26 -21.04
N GLU A 65 -48.45 -20.55 -19.88
CA GLU A 65 -49.87 -20.32 -19.57
C GLU A 65 -50.10 -18.95 -18.90
N ASP A 66 -51.32 -18.44 -18.96
CA ASP A 66 -51.65 -17.08 -18.52
C ASP A 66 -51.99 -16.97 -17.02
N ASP A 67 -52.12 -18.11 -16.35
CA ASP A 67 -52.32 -18.23 -14.91
C ASP A 67 -51.00 -18.36 -14.13
N GLU A 68 -49.87 -18.28 -14.84
CA GLU A 68 -48.53 -18.41 -14.28
C GLU A 68 -47.61 -17.24 -14.63
N HIS A 69 -46.74 -16.88 -13.69
CA HIS A 69 -45.72 -15.88 -13.96
C HIS A 69 -44.56 -15.96 -12.97
N PHE A 70 -43.35 -15.61 -13.41
CA PHE A 70 -42.23 -15.36 -12.51
C PHE A 70 -41.67 -13.96 -12.65
N MET A 71 -41.03 -13.51 -11.57
CA MET A 71 -40.14 -12.35 -11.58
C MET A 71 -38.79 -12.73 -11.02
N VAL A 72 -37.72 -12.21 -11.63
CA VAL A 72 -36.36 -12.34 -11.11
C VAL A 72 -35.94 -11.02 -10.49
N VAL A 73 -35.54 -11.08 -9.23
CA VAL A 73 -34.92 -9.96 -8.51
C VAL A 73 -33.43 -10.26 -8.36
N ILE A 74 -32.62 -9.37 -8.91
CA ILE A 74 -31.16 -9.42 -8.79
C ILE A 74 -30.75 -8.30 -7.83
N PRO A 75 -30.16 -8.62 -6.66
CA PRO A 75 -29.60 -7.60 -5.79
C PRO A 75 -28.53 -6.81 -6.55
N GLN A 76 -28.56 -5.47 -6.48
CA GLN A 76 -27.42 -4.69 -6.96
C GLN A 76 -26.22 -4.97 -6.06
N GLN A 77 -25.21 -5.67 -6.58
CA GLN A 77 -23.89 -5.63 -5.98
C GLN A 77 -23.33 -4.22 -6.19
N THR A 78 -23.09 -3.50 -5.10
CA THR A 78 -22.21 -2.34 -5.15
C THR A 78 -20.83 -2.85 -5.54
N ASP A 79 -20.32 -2.37 -6.67
CA ASP A 79 -18.94 -2.60 -7.06
C ASP A 79 -18.04 -1.94 -6.01
N ILE A 80 -17.21 -2.75 -5.35
CA ILE A 80 -16.34 -2.31 -4.25
C ILE A 80 -14.90 -2.67 -4.59
N HIS A 81 -13.98 -1.76 -4.27
CA HIS A 81 -12.55 -1.85 -4.53
C HIS A 81 -11.78 -1.72 -3.20
N PRO A 82 -11.80 -2.76 -2.35
CA PRO A 82 -10.99 -2.76 -1.14
C PRO A 82 -9.50 -2.73 -1.50
N ALA A 83 -8.73 -1.93 -0.78
CA ALA A 83 -7.28 -1.88 -0.91
C ALA A 83 -6.65 -1.42 0.40
N ILE A 84 -5.48 -1.95 0.71
CA ILE A 84 -4.72 -1.62 1.91
C ILE A 84 -3.25 -1.47 1.52
N VAL A 85 -2.55 -0.55 2.17
CA VAL A 85 -1.10 -0.33 2.00
C VAL A 85 -0.47 -0.29 3.38
N VAL A 86 0.75 -0.83 3.48
CA VAL A 86 1.62 -0.65 4.65
C VAL A 86 2.95 -0.09 4.20
N ASP A 87 3.42 0.96 4.88
CA ASP A 87 4.78 1.49 4.75
C ASP A 87 5.57 1.17 6.02
N LYS A 88 6.76 0.58 5.87
CA LYS A 88 7.62 0.11 6.95
C LYS A 88 8.98 0.79 6.91
N THR A 89 9.36 1.45 8.01
CA THR A 89 10.68 2.06 8.15
C THR A 89 11.39 1.59 9.41
N ALA A 90 12.72 1.65 9.43
CA ALA A 90 13.56 1.31 10.58
C ALA A 90 14.57 2.43 10.87
N TRP A 91 14.80 2.74 12.14
CA TRP A 91 15.87 3.66 12.53
C TRP A 91 16.44 3.34 13.93
N PRO A 92 17.77 3.45 14.09
CA PRO A 92 18.78 3.55 13.03
C PRO A 92 18.82 2.28 12.15
N SER A 93 19.14 2.43 10.86
CA SER A 93 19.21 1.32 9.89
C SER A 93 20.60 0.69 9.76
N VAL A 94 21.63 1.28 10.38
CA VAL A 94 23.01 0.75 10.46
C VAL A 94 23.44 0.75 11.92
N VAL A 95 23.73 -0.41 12.50
CA VAL A 95 23.86 -0.56 13.97
C VAL A 95 24.87 -1.61 14.42
N THR A 96 25.49 -1.39 15.58
CA THR A 96 26.27 -2.45 16.25
C THR A 96 25.37 -3.41 17.04
N THR A 97 25.89 -4.58 17.37
CA THR A 97 25.23 -5.53 18.28
C THR A 97 24.80 -4.87 19.59
N GLY A 98 23.59 -5.16 20.04
CA GLY A 98 22.98 -4.63 21.25
C GLY A 98 22.18 -3.34 21.04
N THR A 99 22.20 -2.76 19.84
CA THR A 99 21.47 -1.52 19.55
C THR A 99 19.97 -1.77 19.45
N LEU A 100 19.18 -0.89 20.07
CA LEU A 100 17.73 -0.83 19.89
C LEU A 100 17.41 -0.15 18.56
N VAL A 101 16.71 -0.87 17.69
CA VAL A 101 16.15 -0.38 16.43
C VAL A 101 14.66 -0.17 16.60
N ASN A 102 14.17 1.01 16.20
CA ASN A 102 12.74 1.30 16.15
C ASN A 102 12.21 1.03 14.75
N PHE A 103 11.07 0.35 14.68
CA PHE A 103 10.30 0.14 13.46
C PHE A 103 9.01 0.96 13.52
N ARG A 104 8.60 1.51 12.37
CA ARG A 104 7.28 2.12 12.16
C ARG A 104 6.56 1.37 11.07
N LEU A 105 5.30 1.04 11.34
CA LEU A 105 4.33 0.57 10.35
C LEU A 105 3.26 1.65 10.23
N THR A 106 3.08 2.20 9.03
CA THR A 106 1.95 3.06 8.69
C THR A 106 1.00 2.26 7.80
N ILE A 107 -0.17 1.92 8.32
CA ILE A 107 -1.19 1.12 7.64
C ILE A 107 -2.29 2.06 7.16
N THR A 108 -2.62 2.04 5.86
CA THR A 108 -3.61 2.93 5.25
C THR A 108 -4.63 2.14 4.45
N ASN A 109 -5.93 2.46 4.63
CA ASN A 109 -6.99 1.96 3.75
C ASN A 109 -7.05 2.85 2.51
N THR A 110 -6.56 2.34 1.38
CA THR A 110 -6.54 3.04 0.10
C THR A 110 -7.71 2.66 -0.82
N GLY A 111 -8.59 1.77 -0.35
CA GLY A 111 -9.79 1.36 -1.06
C GLY A 111 -10.99 2.30 -0.82
N ASP A 112 -12.15 1.87 -1.30
CA ASP A 112 -13.42 2.62 -1.24
C ASP A 112 -14.43 2.07 -0.22
N VAL A 113 -14.01 1.14 0.64
CA VAL A 113 -14.85 0.52 1.67
C VAL A 113 -14.14 0.41 3.02
N LEU A 114 -14.92 0.34 4.11
CA LEU A 114 -14.42 0.09 5.46
C LEU A 114 -13.69 -1.26 5.54
N LEU A 115 -12.51 -1.30 6.17
CA LEU A 115 -11.81 -2.54 6.48
C LEU A 115 -11.93 -2.84 7.98
N ASN A 116 -12.51 -3.99 8.34
CA ASN A 116 -12.66 -4.45 9.71
C ASN A 116 -12.92 -5.98 9.78
N PRO A 117 -12.08 -6.78 10.48
CA PRO A 117 -10.88 -6.37 11.23
C PRO A 117 -9.68 -6.03 10.33
N VAL A 118 -8.67 -5.39 10.93
CA VAL A 118 -7.34 -5.20 10.33
C VAL A 118 -6.30 -5.94 11.18
N ASN A 119 -5.67 -6.94 10.56
CA ASN A 119 -4.66 -7.81 11.15
C ASN A 119 -3.27 -7.38 10.70
N VAL A 120 -2.29 -7.43 11.61
CA VAL A 120 -0.88 -7.16 11.30
C VAL A 120 -0.03 -8.33 11.81
N VAL A 121 0.86 -8.82 10.96
CA VAL A 121 1.87 -9.81 11.31
C VAL A 121 3.24 -9.25 10.93
N ASP A 122 4.19 -9.27 11.86
CA ASP A 122 5.56 -8.83 11.63
C ASP A 122 6.53 -9.96 11.99
N ASN A 123 7.37 -10.35 11.02
CA ASN A 123 8.31 -11.44 11.18
C ASN A 123 9.74 -10.88 11.30
N LEU A 124 10.19 -10.74 12.54
CA LEU A 124 11.56 -10.37 12.84
C LEU A 124 12.49 -11.53 12.44
N PRO A 125 13.47 -11.29 11.55
CA PRO A 125 14.41 -12.32 11.12
C PRO A 125 15.39 -12.69 12.25
N SER A 126 16.11 -13.80 12.07
CA SER A 126 17.33 -14.04 12.83
C SER A 126 18.25 -12.83 12.68
N GLY A 127 18.67 -12.23 13.79
CA GLY A 127 19.36 -10.93 13.74
C GLY A 127 18.72 -9.88 14.63
N LEU A 128 17.41 -9.98 14.84
CA LEU A 128 16.62 -9.03 15.62
C LEU A 128 15.81 -9.78 16.68
N THR A 129 15.80 -9.24 17.90
CA THR A 129 15.00 -9.77 19.01
C THR A 129 14.02 -8.71 19.47
N TYR A 130 12.74 -9.05 19.57
CA TYR A 130 11.73 -8.10 20.01
C TYR A 130 12.08 -7.51 21.39
N ALA A 131 12.07 -6.19 21.50
CA ALA A 131 12.52 -5.46 22.70
C ALA A 131 11.42 -5.25 23.74
N ASN A 132 10.24 -5.88 23.57
CA ASN A 132 9.07 -5.73 24.45
C ASN A 132 8.60 -4.27 24.59
N VAL A 133 8.76 -3.49 23.52
CA VAL A 133 8.30 -2.10 23.46
C VAL A 133 7.51 -1.90 22.17
N ALA A 134 6.29 -1.36 22.30
CA ALA A 134 5.46 -0.94 21.19
C ALA A 134 4.45 0.13 21.60
N SER A 135 3.99 0.95 20.65
CA SER A 135 2.88 1.90 20.85
C SER A 135 1.54 1.17 20.98
N ILE A 136 1.41 0.04 20.30
CA ILE A 136 0.30 -0.92 20.43
C ILE A 136 0.96 -2.27 20.67
N LEU A 137 0.69 -2.89 21.83
CA LEU A 137 1.30 -4.19 22.15
C LEU A 137 0.77 -5.28 21.21
N PRO A 138 1.63 -6.18 20.70
CA PRO A 138 1.18 -7.36 19.97
C PRO A 138 0.37 -8.27 20.90
N ASP A 139 -0.68 -8.86 20.36
CA ASP A 139 -1.52 -9.85 21.06
C ASP A 139 -0.77 -11.16 21.27
N LEU A 140 0.14 -11.50 20.35
CA LEU A 140 0.96 -12.70 20.42
C LEU A 140 2.39 -12.42 19.95
N VAL A 141 3.36 -12.94 20.70
CA VAL A 141 4.78 -12.96 20.34
C VAL A 141 5.24 -14.42 20.36
N THR A 142 5.67 -14.93 19.21
CA THR A 142 6.13 -16.31 19.06
C THR A 142 7.60 -16.33 18.69
N ASN A 143 8.44 -16.93 19.53
CA ASN A 143 9.83 -17.21 19.18
C ASN A 143 9.87 -18.53 18.41
N ASN A 144 10.26 -18.48 17.15
CA ASN A 144 10.24 -19.64 16.26
C ASN A 144 11.55 -20.46 16.40
N PRO A 145 11.52 -21.79 16.17
CA PRO A 145 12.70 -22.64 16.27
C PRO A 145 13.83 -22.28 15.28
N ASP A 146 13.52 -21.58 14.19
CA ASP A 146 14.47 -21.10 13.18
C ASP A 146 15.20 -19.80 13.59
N GLY A 147 14.93 -19.28 14.79
CA GLY A 147 15.55 -18.06 15.30
C GLY A 147 14.85 -16.76 14.91
N THR A 148 13.72 -16.84 14.19
CA THR A 148 12.85 -15.69 13.91
C THR A 148 11.87 -15.43 15.07
N THR A 149 11.28 -14.24 15.12
CA THR A 149 10.18 -13.91 16.05
C THR A 149 8.99 -13.37 15.28
N THR A 150 7.82 -13.97 15.47
CA THR A 150 6.56 -13.51 14.86
C THR A 150 5.76 -12.70 15.88
N LEU A 151 5.47 -11.45 15.53
CA LEU A 151 4.58 -10.55 16.26
C LEU A 151 3.23 -10.53 15.55
N VAL A 152 2.13 -10.68 16.30
CA VAL A 152 0.77 -10.67 15.75
C VAL A 152 -0.08 -9.65 16.50
N TRP A 153 -0.71 -8.75 15.75
CA TRP A 153 -1.85 -7.95 16.18
C TRP A 153 -3.10 -8.49 15.49
N VAL A 154 -3.97 -9.14 16.27
CA VAL A 154 -5.17 -9.84 15.80
C VAL A 154 -6.21 -8.84 15.32
N ASN A 155 -6.28 -7.65 15.92
CA ASN A 155 -7.12 -6.58 15.40
C ASN A 155 -6.65 -5.22 15.90
N ILE A 156 -6.17 -4.36 15.01
CA ILE A 156 -5.81 -2.97 15.34
C ILE A 156 -7.02 -2.03 15.28
N GLY A 157 -8.22 -2.58 15.12
CA GLY A 157 -9.50 -1.90 14.98
C GLY A 157 -9.86 -1.60 13.52
N PRO A 158 -11.08 -1.05 13.28
CA PRO A 158 -11.52 -0.69 11.95
C PRO A 158 -10.64 0.40 11.34
N LEU A 159 -10.60 0.44 10.00
CA LEU A 159 -9.90 1.46 9.22
C LEU A 159 -10.86 2.01 8.15
N ASN A 160 -11.35 3.23 8.37
CA ASN A 160 -12.23 3.92 7.43
C ASN A 160 -11.49 4.25 6.13
N ILE A 161 -12.23 4.63 5.09
CA ILE A 161 -11.69 5.05 3.79
C ILE A 161 -10.68 6.19 3.99
N GLY A 162 -9.44 6.00 3.50
CA GLY A 162 -8.34 6.96 3.62
C GLY A 162 -7.76 7.11 5.03
N GLU A 163 -8.24 6.36 6.02
CA GLU A 163 -7.70 6.39 7.39
C GLU A 163 -6.36 5.64 7.43
N SER A 164 -5.45 6.15 8.26
CA SER A 164 -4.19 5.48 8.59
C SER A 164 -4.05 5.21 10.08
N LYS A 165 -3.42 4.09 10.43
CA LYS A 165 -2.96 3.77 11.79
C LYS A 165 -1.46 3.51 11.80
N THR A 166 -0.82 3.88 12.91
CA THR A 166 0.62 3.72 13.08
C THR A 166 0.95 2.82 14.25
N ILE A 167 1.77 1.80 14.01
CA ILE A 167 2.41 0.97 15.05
C ILE A 167 3.90 1.34 15.08
N LEU A 168 4.38 1.70 16.27
CA LEU A 168 5.81 1.81 16.57
C LEU A 168 6.19 0.61 17.44
N PHE A 169 7.29 -0.07 17.14
CA PHE A 169 7.81 -1.12 18.01
C PHE A 169 9.33 -1.22 17.93
N GLY A 170 9.96 -1.76 18.97
CA GLY A 170 11.42 -1.88 19.07
C GLY A 170 11.92 -3.32 18.97
N ALA A 171 13.09 -3.51 18.37
CA ALA A 171 13.84 -4.76 18.42
C ALA A 171 15.34 -4.49 18.65
N VAL A 172 16.01 -5.37 19.39
CA VAL A 172 17.45 -5.30 19.63
C VAL A 172 18.17 -6.09 18.54
N PHE A 173 19.17 -5.46 17.91
CA PHE A 173 20.01 -6.13 16.94
C PHE A 173 21.04 -7.03 17.62
N ASN A 174 21.01 -8.33 17.37
CA ASN A 174 21.92 -9.30 17.98
C ASN A 174 23.27 -9.39 17.23
N GLY A 175 23.33 -8.90 15.98
CA GLY A 175 24.52 -8.91 15.13
C GLY A 175 25.06 -10.28 14.71
N THR A 176 24.25 -11.33 14.73
CA THR A 176 24.62 -12.62 14.12
C THR A 176 24.73 -12.52 12.61
N GLU A 177 23.87 -11.72 11.99
CA GLU A 177 23.84 -11.48 10.54
C GLU A 177 24.52 -10.15 10.16
N SER A 178 24.96 -10.04 8.90
CA SER A 178 25.43 -8.78 8.31
C SER A 178 24.30 -7.82 7.95
N SER A 179 23.10 -8.35 7.69
CA SER A 179 21.87 -7.60 7.50
C SER A 179 20.67 -8.41 7.99
N ALA A 180 19.63 -7.70 8.44
CA ALA A 180 18.38 -8.26 8.91
C ALA A 180 17.23 -7.56 8.17
N ARG A 181 16.58 -8.27 7.24
CA ARG A 181 15.38 -7.79 6.55
C ARG A 181 14.14 -8.16 7.35
N ASN A 182 13.50 -7.17 7.94
CA ASN A 182 12.25 -7.35 8.66
C ASN A 182 11.05 -7.10 7.74
N VAL A 183 10.05 -7.99 7.74
CA VAL A 183 8.88 -7.93 6.86
C VAL A 183 7.61 -7.87 7.69
N ALA A 184 6.72 -6.93 7.35
CA ALA A 184 5.37 -6.85 7.89
C ALA A 184 4.35 -7.17 6.80
N ILE A 185 3.33 -7.93 7.16
CA ILE A 185 2.18 -8.25 6.31
C ILE A 185 0.95 -7.71 7.03
N VAL A 186 0.12 -6.97 6.31
CA VAL A 186 -1.13 -6.43 6.82
C VAL A 186 -2.28 -7.00 5.99
N THR A 187 -3.37 -7.36 6.66
CA THR A 187 -4.60 -7.86 6.02
C THR A 187 -5.80 -7.08 6.54
N GLY A 188 -6.63 -6.55 5.64
CA GLY A 188 -7.88 -5.88 5.95
C GLY A 188 -9.07 -6.63 5.36
N THR A 189 -10.14 -6.80 6.14
CA THR A 189 -11.34 -7.50 5.70
C THR A 189 -12.43 -6.51 5.28
N PRO A 190 -12.86 -6.50 4.01
CA PRO A 190 -14.00 -5.69 3.57
C PRO A 190 -15.34 -6.27 4.02
N PRO A 191 -16.46 -5.53 3.88
CA PRO A 191 -17.79 -6.03 4.24
C PRO A 191 -18.26 -7.19 3.35
N TYR A 192 -17.78 -7.23 2.10
CA TYR A 192 -18.07 -8.26 1.12
C TYR A 192 -16.80 -8.60 0.33
N GLY A 193 -16.69 -9.84 -0.14
CA GLY A 193 -15.53 -10.31 -0.88
C GLY A 193 -14.38 -10.83 0.00
N PRO A 194 -13.28 -11.26 -0.62
CA PRO A 194 -12.11 -11.75 0.11
C PRO A 194 -11.35 -10.61 0.81
N PRO A 195 -10.60 -10.90 1.89
CA PRO A 195 -9.67 -9.94 2.48
C PRO A 195 -8.60 -9.46 1.49
N VAL A 196 -8.09 -8.25 1.72
CA VAL A 196 -6.99 -7.66 0.96
C VAL A 196 -5.74 -7.58 1.82
N SER A 197 -4.57 -7.70 1.20
CA SER A 197 -3.29 -7.70 1.93
C SER A 197 -2.20 -6.90 1.22
N HIS A 198 -1.28 -6.35 2.01
CA HIS A 198 -0.06 -5.71 1.53
C HIS A 198 1.11 -6.08 2.45
N GLU A 199 2.31 -6.11 1.90
CA GLU A 199 3.54 -6.33 2.67
C GLU A 199 4.56 -5.24 2.39
N ASP A 200 5.36 -4.91 3.41
CA ASP A 200 6.52 -4.06 3.23
C ASP A 200 7.64 -4.46 4.19
N SER A 201 8.87 -4.05 3.87
CA SER A 201 10.07 -4.46 4.58
C SER A 201 11.00 -3.31 4.90
N ALA A 202 11.69 -3.41 6.03
CA ALA A 202 12.81 -2.54 6.36
C ALA A 202 14.07 -3.38 6.66
N VAL A 203 15.23 -2.86 6.25
CA VAL A 203 16.51 -3.56 6.40
C VAL A 203 17.34 -2.85 7.47
N VAL A 204 17.89 -3.65 8.39
CA VAL A 204 18.88 -3.21 9.38
C VAL A 204 20.21 -3.85 9.03
N MET A 205 21.26 -3.05 8.85
CA MET A 205 22.59 -3.51 8.54
C MET A 205 23.47 -3.51 9.77
N LYS A 206 24.30 -4.54 9.92
CA LYS A 206 25.36 -4.57 10.93
C LYS A 206 26.38 -3.50 10.60
N GLN A 207 26.60 -2.59 11.53
CA GLN A 207 27.75 -1.73 11.52
C GLN A 207 29.01 -2.62 11.62
N PRO A 208 29.94 -2.55 10.66
CA PRO A 208 31.16 -3.35 10.69
C PRO A 208 31.92 -3.18 12.03
N GLY A 209 32.34 -4.29 12.63
CA GLY A 209 33.00 -4.31 13.94
C GLY A 209 34.43 -3.80 13.91
N THR A 210 34.78 -2.94 14.88
CA THR A 210 35.88 -1.93 14.89
C THR A 210 35.83 -1.01 13.67
N PRO A 211 36.17 0.29 13.79
CA PRO A 211 36.35 1.08 12.58
C PRO A 211 37.41 0.34 11.77
N TYR A 212 36.99 -0.24 10.64
CA TYR A 212 37.91 -0.48 9.56
C TYR A 212 38.64 0.86 9.43
N GLN A 213 39.93 0.86 9.76
CA GLN A 213 40.84 1.85 9.24
C GLN A 213 41.24 1.26 7.89
N PRO A 214 40.55 1.62 6.79
CA PRO A 214 41.13 1.42 5.48
C PRO A 214 42.57 1.92 5.51
N PRO A 215 43.47 1.28 4.76
CA PRO A 215 44.81 1.82 4.66
C PRO A 215 44.70 3.29 4.29
N GLU A 216 45.46 4.15 4.97
CA GLU A 216 45.46 5.60 4.76
C GLU A 216 45.66 5.96 3.28
N SER A 217 46.20 5.03 2.50
CA SER A 217 46.24 5.06 1.03
C SER A 217 44.88 5.25 0.33
N LEU A 218 43.74 4.94 0.98
CA LEU A 218 42.40 5.19 0.44
C LEU A 218 41.87 6.58 0.79
N GLN A 219 42.47 7.30 1.74
CA GLN A 219 42.06 8.66 2.09
C GLN A 219 42.07 9.61 0.89
N PRO A 220 43.11 9.62 0.01
CA PRO A 220 43.09 10.46 -1.18
C PRO A 220 41.96 10.10 -2.15
N LEU A 221 41.68 8.80 -2.30
CA LEU A 221 40.60 8.35 -3.17
C LEU A 221 39.23 8.73 -2.60
N ALA A 222 38.99 8.50 -1.30
CA ALA A 222 37.74 8.87 -0.66
C ALA A 222 37.52 10.39 -0.65
N HIS A 223 38.58 11.17 -0.45
CA HIS A 223 38.52 12.63 -0.60
C HIS A 223 38.12 12.99 -2.03
N TYR A 224 38.81 12.43 -3.03
CA TYR A 224 38.53 12.68 -4.43
C TYR A 224 37.08 12.35 -4.80
N VAL A 225 36.56 11.17 -4.45
CA VAL A 225 35.18 10.77 -4.78
C VAL A 225 34.14 11.58 -3.97
N ALA A 226 34.47 11.99 -2.74
CA ALA A 226 33.59 12.84 -1.93
C ALA A 226 33.52 14.28 -2.47
N THR A 227 34.62 14.83 -2.97
CA THR A 227 34.68 16.23 -3.45
C THR A 227 34.42 16.37 -4.95
N SER A 228 34.72 15.35 -5.75
CA SER A 228 34.45 15.33 -7.19
C SER A 228 33.01 14.93 -7.40
N CYS A 229 32.24 15.78 -8.06
CA CYS A 229 31.07 15.32 -8.78
C CYS A 229 31.57 14.52 -9.98
N ASP A 230 31.03 13.32 -10.19
CA ASP A 230 31.48 12.44 -11.28
C ASP A 230 31.38 13.14 -12.64
N ASP A 231 32.16 12.70 -13.61
CA ASP A 231 32.09 13.22 -14.98
C ASP A 231 30.68 13.05 -15.58
N GLU A 232 29.97 12.00 -15.16
CA GLU A 232 28.57 11.74 -15.53
C GLU A 232 27.60 12.85 -15.10
N VAL A 233 27.90 13.53 -14.00
CA VAL A 233 27.07 14.63 -13.48
C VAL A 233 27.37 15.93 -14.21
N ASN A 234 28.64 16.21 -14.47
CA ASN A 234 29.01 17.37 -15.29
C ASN A 234 28.38 17.25 -16.69
N ASN A 235 28.20 16.03 -17.19
CA ASN A 235 27.48 15.77 -18.44
C ASN A 235 25.98 16.13 -18.36
N LEU A 236 25.34 16.07 -17.19
CA LEU A 236 23.94 16.49 -16.99
C LEU A 236 23.76 18.01 -16.93
N LEU A 237 24.83 18.77 -16.67
CA LEU A 237 24.77 20.24 -16.67
C LEU A 237 24.77 20.83 -18.08
N ASN A 238 25.42 20.17 -19.05
CA ASN A 238 25.53 20.69 -20.43
C ASN A 238 24.17 20.90 -21.13
N PRO A 239 23.19 19.97 -21.03
CA PRO A 239 21.88 20.17 -21.63
C PRO A 239 21.07 21.26 -20.91
N ILE A 240 21.24 21.40 -19.59
CA ILE A 240 20.59 22.45 -18.79
C ILE A 240 21.09 23.84 -19.21
N GLU A 241 22.39 24.01 -19.40
CA GLU A 241 22.99 25.26 -19.89
C GLU A 241 22.53 25.58 -21.32
N SER A 242 22.38 24.54 -22.16
CA SER A 242 21.87 24.67 -23.53
C SER A 242 20.39 25.04 -23.60
N ALA A 243 19.61 24.75 -22.54
CA ALA A 243 18.20 25.10 -22.42
C ALA A 243 17.95 26.57 -22.06
N ASN A 244 19.01 27.37 -21.84
CA ASN A 244 18.94 28.80 -21.50
C ASN A 244 18.05 29.11 -20.28
N LEU A 245 18.09 28.22 -19.28
CA LEU A 245 17.42 28.41 -17.99
C LEU A 245 18.32 29.27 -17.09
N ASP A 246 17.74 30.29 -16.44
CA ASP A 246 18.47 31.13 -15.47
C ASP A 246 18.67 30.37 -14.17
N ILE A 247 19.71 29.52 -14.13
CA ILE A 247 20.06 28.69 -12.99
C ILE A 247 21.36 29.23 -12.38
N GLN A 248 21.24 29.71 -11.14
CA GLN A 248 22.38 30.18 -10.35
C GLN A 248 22.94 29.01 -9.54
N CYS A 249 24.04 28.40 -10.00
CA CYS A 249 24.75 27.34 -9.28
C CYS A 249 26.19 27.78 -8.98
N ASP A 250 26.63 27.67 -7.72
CA ASP A 250 28.03 27.94 -7.38
C ASP A 250 28.94 26.77 -7.83
N ARG A 251 29.67 26.96 -8.92
CA ARG A 251 30.63 25.98 -9.46
C ARG A 251 31.87 25.78 -8.58
N GLY A 252 32.09 26.63 -7.58
CA GLY A 252 33.16 26.50 -6.59
C GLY A 252 32.74 25.79 -5.31
N ALA A 253 31.45 25.47 -5.14
CA ALA A 253 30.93 24.83 -3.95
C ALA A 253 31.32 23.34 -3.87
N GLN A 254 31.28 22.78 -2.66
CA GLN A 254 31.45 21.34 -2.49
C GLN A 254 30.31 20.60 -3.19
N CYS A 255 30.61 19.42 -3.73
CA CYS A 255 29.71 18.68 -4.61
C CYS A 255 28.26 18.57 -4.09
N CYS A 256 28.07 18.20 -2.82
CA CYS A 256 26.75 18.12 -2.19
C CYS A 256 25.97 19.45 -2.17
N GLN A 257 26.67 20.57 -1.95
CA GLN A 257 26.04 21.88 -1.93
C GLN A 257 25.65 22.31 -3.36
N ALA A 258 26.56 22.16 -4.33
CA ALA A 258 26.30 22.50 -5.72
C ALA A 258 25.08 21.72 -6.28
N PHE A 259 24.99 20.43 -5.95
CA PHE A 259 23.84 19.62 -6.33
C PHE A 259 22.54 20.03 -5.66
N GLN A 260 22.59 20.35 -4.37
CA GLN A 260 21.41 20.79 -3.66
C GLN A 260 20.87 22.08 -4.26
N GLU A 261 21.73 23.06 -4.55
CA GLU A 261 21.36 24.30 -5.21
C GLU A 261 20.72 24.05 -6.59
N LEU A 262 21.32 23.16 -7.40
CA LEU A 262 20.76 22.77 -8.71
C LEU A 262 19.37 22.12 -8.59
N VAL A 263 19.23 21.15 -7.71
CA VAL A 263 17.97 20.42 -7.52
C VAL A 263 16.88 21.36 -7.01
N ASP A 264 17.21 22.23 -6.04
CA ASP A 264 16.28 23.22 -5.51
C ASP A 264 15.77 24.16 -6.62
N GLU A 265 16.66 24.58 -7.53
CA GLU A 265 16.30 25.46 -8.64
C GLU A 265 15.47 24.76 -9.72
N LEU A 266 15.82 23.54 -10.10
CA LEU A 266 15.03 22.74 -11.04
C LEU A 266 13.63 22.43 -10.47
N MET A 267 13.55 22.10 -9.18
CA MET A 267 12.27 21.92 -8.49
C MET A 267 11.44 23.21 -8.44
N ARG A 268 12.09 24.38 -8.26
CA ARG A 268 11.43 25.69 -8.34
C ARG A 268 10.78 25.89 -9.72
N LEU A 269 11.53 25.65 -10.80
CA LEU A 269 11.04 25.79 -12.18
C LEU A 269 9.89 24.82 -12.49
N VAL A 270 10.00 23.57 -12.03
CA VAL A 270 8.93 22.55 -12.16
C VAL A 270 7.62 23.05 -11.54
N LYS A 271 7.69 23.58 -10.32
CA LYS A 271 6.51 24.12 -9.61
C LYS A 271 5.95 25.38 -10.28
N GLU A 272 6.80 26.31 -10.73
CA GLU A 272 6.35 27.53 -11.41
C GLU A 272 5.58 27.23 -12.69
N LYS A 273 5.92 26.13 -13.37
CA LYS A 273 5.23 25.65 -14.57
C LYS A 273 4.06 24.70 -14.25
N ASN A 274 3.75 24.44 -12.98
CA ASN A 274 2.76 23.46 -12.51
C ASN A 274 2.99 22.03 -13.03
N LEU A 275 4.25 21.67 -13.30
CA LEU A 275 4.62 20.35 -13.84
C LEU A 275 4.61 19.27 -12.77
N ASP A 276 4.72 19.66 -11.49
CA ASP A 276 4.53 18.80 -10.32
C ASP A 276 3.11 18.21 -10.28
N ILE A 277 2.11 18.98 -10.71
CA ILE A 277 0.72 18.52 -10.84
C ILE A 277 0.54 17.68 -12.11
N GLN A 278 1.22 18.05 -13.20
CA GLN A 278 1.12 17.34 -14.49
C GLN A 278 1.75 15.94 -14.44
N TYR A 279 2.82 15.76 -13.67
CA TYR A 279 3.54 14.48 -13.54
C TYR A 279 3.61 14.01 -12.07
N PRO A 280 2.47 13.61 -11.46
CA PRO A 280 2.39 13.33 -10.02
C PRO A 280 3.28 12.15 -9.58
N GLU A 281 3.42 11.11 -10.39
CA GLU A 281 4.28 9.96 -10.07
C GLU A 281 5.78 10.33 -10.10
N LYS A 282 6.22 11.10 -11.11
CA LYS A 282 7.60 11.59 -11.19
C LYS A 282 7.89 12.54 -10.03
N TRP A 283 6.93 13.42 -9.72
CA TRP A 283 7.07 14.35 -8.61
C TRP A 283 7.15 13.64 -7.25
N LYS A 284 6.34 12.61 -7.02
CA LYS A 284 6.44 11.77 -5.82
C LYS A 284 7.83 11.14 -5.69
N ARG A 285 8.37 10.60 -6.79
CA ARG A 285 9.73 10.02 -6.80
C ARG A 285 10.80 11.05 -6.48
N VAL A 286 10.69 12.27 -7.01
CA VAL A 286 11.57 13.40 -6.63
C VAL A 286 11.50 13.66 -5.13
N GLN A 287 10.28 13.70 -4.55
CA GLN A 287 10.09 13.96 -3.12
C GLN A 287 10.70 12.86 -2.22
N GLU A 288 10.76 11.62 -2.69
CA GLU A 288 11.43 10.50 -1.99
C GLU A 288 12.96 10.59 -2.08
N LEU A 289 13.49 10.99 -3.24
CA LEU A 289 14.93 11.01 -3.51
C LEU A 289 15.65 12.19 -2.84
N VAL A 290 15.01 13.36 -2.70
CA VAL A 290 15.61 14.54 -2.06
C VAL A 290 16.14 14.25 -0.64
N PRO A 291 15.34 13.72 0.30
CA PRO A 291 15.85 13.42 1.65
C PRO A 291 16.91 12.32 1.64
N PHE A 292 16.83 11.35 0.73
CA PHE A 292 17.84 10.30 0.59
C PHE A 292 19.19 10.84 0.10
N ALA A 293 19.19 11.75 -0.89
CA ALA A 293 20.41 12.39 -1.37
C ALA A 293 21.09 13.24 -0.27
N GLN A 294 20.30 13.95 0.54
CA GLN A 294 20.79 14.68 1.71
C GLN A 294 21.41 13.76 2.75
N GLU A 295 20.78 12.62 3.03
CA GLU A 295 21.31 11.60 3.95
C GLU A 295 22.64 11.02 3.43
N CYS A 296 22.76 10.78 2.12
CA CYS A 296 24.02 10.36 1.52
C CYS A 296 25.14 11.37 1.81
N CYS A 297 24.88 12.67 1.63
CA CYS A 297 25.84 13.73 1.91
C CYS A 297 26.30 13.79 3.38
N LEU A 298 25.38 13.62 4.33
CA LEU A 298 25.72 13.54 5.76
C LEU A 298 26.59 12.32 6.06
N ASN A 299 26.25 11.17 5.47
CA ASN A 299 26.99 9.93 5.69
C ASN A 299 28.42 10.00 5.11
N ILE A 300 28.62 10.60 3.94
CA ILE A 300 29.97 10.77 3.34
C ILE A 300 30.91 11.48 4.33
N ASP A 301 30.49 12.62 4.87
CA ASP A 301 31.28 13.44 5.79
C ASP A 301 31.54 12.73 7.12
N TYR A 302 30.50 12.10 7.68
CA TYR A 302 30.61 11.31 8.90
C TYR A 302 31.63 10.18 8.75
N TYR A 303 31.52 9.38 7.68
CA TYR A 303 32.41 8.24 7.47
C TYR A 303 33.83 8.69 7.09
N TYR A 304 33.99 9.78 6.34
CA TYR A 304 35.31 10.33 6.03
C TYR A 304 36.03 10.82 7.31
N LYS A 305 35.36 11.62 8.14
CA LYS A 305 35.91 12.17 9.39
C LYS A 305 36.21 11.11 10.44
N THR A 306 35.46 10.01 10.44
CA THR A 306 35.69 8.86 11.33
C THR A 306 36.72 7.88 10.78
N GLY A 307 37.32 8.17 9.62
CA GLY A 307 38.38 7.37 9.01
C GLY A 307 37.90 6.15 8.23
N ASN A 308 36.59 5.97 8.01
CA ASN A 308 36.03 4.88 7.23
C ASN A 308 35.90 5.27 5.74
N TYR A 309 37.03 5.33 5.05
CA TYR A 309 37.12 5.75 3.65
C TYR A 309 36.33 4.87 2.66
N VAL A 310 36.14 3.57 2.94
CA VAL A 310 35.31 2.69 2.09
C VAL A 310 33.83 3.02 2.21
N ALA A 311 33.32 3.25 3.41
CA ALA A 311 31.94 3.69 3.59
C ALA A 311 31.73 5.10 3.00
N SER A 312 32.70 6.00 3.16
CA SER A 312 32.68 7.31 2.51
C SER A 312 32.56 7.19 0.98
N ILE A 313 33.35 6.31 0.33
CA ILE A 313 33.26 6.05 -1.11
C ILE A 313 31.89 5.45 -1.49
N TYR A 314 31.39 4.48 -0.73
CA TYR A 314 30.07 3.89 -0.98
C TYR A 314 28.97 4.95 -1.01
N TRP A 315 28.92 5.81 0.02
CA TRP A 315 27.92 6.86 0.11
C TRP A 315 28.10 7.95 -0.94
N SER A 316 29.34 8.22 -1.40
CA SER A 316 29.58 9.10 -2.54
C SER A 316 29.02 8.53 -3.84
N ASN A 317 29.10 7.22 -4.05
CA ASN A 317 28.49 6.56 -5.21
C ASN A 317 26.96 6.59 -5.13
N GLN A 318 26.38 6.33 -3.95
CA GLN A 318 24.92 6.42 -3.73
C GLN A 318 24.41 7.85 -3.95
N ARG A 319 25.14 8.85 -3.46
CA ARG A 319 24.88 10.27 -3.74
C ARG A 319 24.84 10.55 -5.24
N ASN A 320 25.86 10.11 -5.99
CA ASN A 320 25.93 10.35 -7.43
C ASN A 320 24.73 9.72 -8.15
N GLN A 321 24.36 8.48 -7.81
CA GLN A 321 23.18 7.81 -8.38
C GLN A 321 21.88 8.57 -8.07
N ALA A 322 21.70 8.99 -6.81
CA ALA A 322 20.50 9.71 -6.39
C ALA A 322 20.36 11.07 -7.09
N TYR A 323 21.45 11.84 -7.21
CA TYR A 323 21.41 13.13 -7.90
C TYR A 323 21.26 12.99 -9.41
N THR A 324 21.88 11.98 -10.03
CA THR A 324 21.66 11.67 -11.44
C THR A 324 20.18 11.39 -11.69
N GLU A 325 19.55 10.51 -10.90
CA GLU A 325 18.12 10.21 -11.03
C GLU A 325 17.24 11.45 -10.80
N LEU A 326 17.54 12.25 -9.75
CA LEU A 326 16.82 13.49 -9.46
C LEU A 326 16.86 14.47 -10.62
N VAL A 327 18.07 14.78 -11.11
CA VAL A 327 18.27 15.76 -12.18
C VAL A 327 17.61 15.26 -13.47
N THR A 328 17.75 13.98 -13.82
CA THR A 328 17.09 13.39 -14.99
C THR A 328 15.58 13.51 -14.90
N LEU A 329 14.96 13.14 -13.77
CA LEU A 329 13.51 13.25 -13.59
C LEU A 329 13.02 14.70 -13.74
N LEU A 330 13.74 15.66 -13.15
CA LEU A 330 13.40 17.07 -13.23
C LEU A 330 13.57 17.63 -14.65
N MET A 331 14.65 17.25 -15.34
CA MET A 331 14.88 17.61 -16.75
C MET A 331 13.78 17.05 -17.66
N GLU A 332 13.40 15.78 -17.47
CA GLU A 332 12.30 15.16 -18.23
C GLU A 332 10.97 15.89 -18.02
N MET A 333 10.66 16.29 -16.79
CA MET A 333 9.46 17.08 -16.49
C MET A 333 9.51 18.45 -17.20
N LEU A 334 10.69 19.08 -17.23
CA LEU A 334 10.94 20.36 -17.89
C LEU A 334 11.04 20.26 -19.42
N GLY A 335 11.08 19.04 -19.98
CA GLY A 335 11.22 18.81 -21.42
C GLY A 335 12.63 19.11 -21.95
N ILE A 336 13.66 18.94 -21.13
CA ILE A 336 15.07 19.12 -21.52
C ILE A 336 15.60 17.75 -21.99
N GLU A 337 16.03 17.66 -23.25
CA GLU A 337 16.63 16.43 -23.79
C GLU A 337 18.03 16.21 -23.19
N SER A 338 18.32 14.98 -22.78
CA SER A 338 19.61 14.55 -22.21
C SER A 338 20.71 14.40 -23.26
#